data_AF-A0A2V9D0F5-F1
#
_entry.id   AF-A0A2V9D0F5-F1
#
_cell.length_a   1.000
_cell.length_b   1.000
_cell.length_c   1.000
_cell.angle_alpha   90.00
_cell.angle_beta   90.00
_cell.angle_gamma   90.00
#
_symmetry.space_group_name_H-M   'P 1'
#
loop_
_entity.id
_entity.type
_entity.pdbx_description
1 polymer ?
#
loop_
_entity_poly.entity_id
_entity_poly.type
_entity_poly.pdbx_seq_one_letter_code
_entity_poly.pdbx_strand_id
1 'polypeptide(L)'
;MINSTSHQSWLFYSPLARQAALLKDDLLDPVDQLLEDPALLELVRQCLATRSPASVRTGRPTIAPDRLLRCCVMKHLKGWSFRDLERELRSNLVYRRFTRFDAEATPDFSTFSRTFALLSPQITEQIHQRVVGLAREQG
;
A
#
# COMPACT_ATOMS: atom_id res chain seq x y z
N MET A 1 -34.28 -3.40 -9.61
CA MET A 1 -32.91 -3.42 -9.03
C MET A 1 -31.97 -2.91 -10.09
N ILE A 2 -31.42 -1.72 -9.92
CA ILE A 2 -30.52 -1.10 -10.90
C ILE A 2 -29.20 -1.87 -10.82
N ASN A 3 -28.86 -2.61 -11.88
CA ASN A 3 -27.52 -3.18 -12.02
C ASN A 3 -26.54 -2.01 -11.96
N SER A 4 -25.75 -1.96 -10.88
CA SER A 4 -24.61 -1.06 -10.81
C SER A 4 -23.72 -1.41 -12.00
N THR A 5 -23.62 -0.51 -12.98
CA THR A 5 -22.76 -0.68 -14.14
C THR A 5 -21.36 -0.83 -13.60
N SER A 6 -20.85 -2.07 -13.49
CA SER A 6 -19.48 -2.32 -13.10
C SER A 6 -18.62 -1.85 -14.27
N HIS A 7 -18.27 -0.57 -14.28
CA HIS A 7 -17.19 -0.09 -15.12
C HIS A 7 -15.96 -0.91 -14.73
N GLN A 8 -15.51 -1.80 -15.62
CA GLN A 8 -14.23 -2.45 -15.47
C GLN A 8 -13.15 -1.38 -15.72
N SER A 9 -12.86 -0.59 -14.69
CA SER A 9 -11.86 0.49 -14.71
C SER A 9 -10.49 -0.01 -15.19
N TRP A 10 -10.21 -1.29 -14.99
CA TRP A 10 -9.05 -2.00 -15.52
C TRP A 10 -8.91 -1.96 -17.05
N LEU A 11 -10.01 -1.95 -17.82
CA LEU A 11 -9.95 -1.89 -19.29
C LEU A 11 -9.37 -0.55 -19.77
N PHE A 12 -9.67 0.54 -19.06
CA PHE A 12 -9.16 1.87 -19.37
C PHE A 12 -7.76 2.12 -18.76
N TYR A 13 -7.41 1.40 -17.70
CA TYR A 13 -6.11 1.52 -17.04
C TYR A 13 -5.02 0.68 -17.73
N SER A 14 -5.34 -0.43 -18.39
CA SER A 14 -4.36 -1.35 -19.00
C SER A 14 -3.29 -0.68 -19.90
N PRO A 15 -3.64 0.26 -20.80
CA PRO A 15 -2.64 0.96 -21.60
C PRO A 15 -1.70 1.82 -20.74
N LEU A 16 -2.23 2.51 -19.73
CA LEU A 16 -1.46 3.32 -18.79
C LEU A 16 -0.57 2.47 -17.89
N ALA A 17 -1.08 1.33 -17.41
CA ALA A 17 -0.32 0.35 -16.63
C ALA A 17 0.91 -0.15 -17.40
N ARG A 18 0.74 -0.46 -18.69
CA ARG A 18 1.86 -0.86 -19.56
C ARG A 18 2.91 0.23 -19.72
N GLN A 19 2.49 1.50 -19.86
CA GLN A 19 3.43 2.62 -19.90
C GLN A 19 4.12 2.84 -18.56
N ALA A 20 3.37 2.75 -17.45
CA ALA A 20 3.92 2.85 -16.11
C ALA A 20 4.90 1.72 -15.78
N ALA A 21 4.73 0.53 -16.38
CA ALA A 21 5.68 -0.58 -16.25
C ALA A 21 7.07 -0.28 -16.86
N LEU A 22 7.13 0.62 -17.85
CA LEU A 22 8.39 1.07 -18.46
C LEU A 22 9.11 2.11 -17.62
N LEU A 23 8.41 2.74 -16.67
CA LEU A 23 9.01 3.67 -15.74
C LEU A 23 9.74 2.86 -14.67
N LYS A 24 11.07 2.88 -14.73
CA LYS A 24 11.94 2.29 -13.71
C LYS A 24 12.25 3.35 -12.66
N ASP A 25 12.17 2.99 -11.40
CA ASP A 25 12.60 3.83 -10.29
C ASP A 25 13.67 3.07 -9.53
N ASP A 26 14.92 3.49 -9.68
CA ASP A 26 16.09 2.82 -9.11
C ASP A 26 16.06 2.74 -7.57
N LEU A 27 15.23 3.57 -6.93
CA LEU A 27 15.02 3.53 -5.49
C LEU A 27 13.82 2.65 -5.12
N LEU A 28 12.68 2.81 -5.80
CA LEU A 28 11.44 2.13 -5.43
C LEU A 28 11.42 0.66 -5.83
N ASP A 29 12.04 0.27 -6.94
CA ASP A 29 12.00 -1.12 -7.41
C ASP A 29 12.69 -2.09 -6.42
N PRO A 30 13.90 -1.82 -5.89
CA PRO A 30 14.51 -2.67 -4.86
C PRO A 30 13.70 -2.69 -3.55
N VAL A 31 13.12 -1.54 -3.16
CA VAL A 31 12.28 -1.46 -1.97
C VAL A 31 11.02 -2.30 -2.16
N ASP A 32 10.38 -2.25 -3.33
CA ASP A 32 9.17 -3.03 -3.63
C ASP A 32 9.44 -4.53 -3.46
N GLN A 33 10.60 -5.02 -3.89
CA GLN A 33 11.02 -6.42 -3.72
C GLN A 33 11.20 -6.80 -2.24
N LEU A 34 11.78 -5.93 -1.42
CA LEU A 34 11.93 -6.18 0.02
C LEU A 34 10.57 -6.25 0.74
N LEU A 35 9.59 -5.47 0.29
CA LEU A 35 8.25 -5.42 0.89
C LEU A 35 7.33 -6.58 0.49
N GLU A 36 7.77 -7.46 -0.42
CA GLU A 36 7.06 -8.72 -0.74
C GLU A 36 7.30 -9.83 0.31
N ASP A 37 8.14 -9.59 1.33
CA ASP A 37 8.39 -10.57 2.39
C ASP A 37 7.08 -10.98 3.10
N PRO A 38 6.71 -12.28 3.07
CA PRO A 38 5.45 -12.74 3.64
C PRO A 38 5.29 -12.44 5.13
N ALA A 39 6.39 -12.42 5.89
CA ALA A 39 6.35 -12.12 7.32
C ALA A 39 5.99 -10.65 7.59
N LEU A 40 6.46 -9.71 6.77
CA LEU A 40 6.03 -8.31 6.83
C LEU A 40 4.53 -8.17 6.54
N LEU A 41 4.06 -8.80 5.47
CA LEU A 41 2.65 -8.75 5.08
C LEU A 41 1.73 -9.34 6.16
N GLU A 42 2.18 -10.43 6.78
CA GLU A 42 1.46 -11.09 7.88
C GLU A 42 1.39 -10.20 9.12
N LEU A 43 2.48 -9.52 9.50
CA LEU A 43 2.51 -8.55 10.60
C LEU A 43 1.47 -7.44 10.40
N VAL A 44 1.43 -6.86 9.18
CA VAL A 44 0.48 -5.79 8.84
C VAL A 44 -0.95 -6.33 8.82
N ARG A 45 -1.16 -7.56 8.31
CA ARG A 45 -2.47 -8.23 8.32
C ARG A 45 -3.00 -8.40 9.74
N GLN A 46 -2.16 -8.83 10.68
CA GLN A 46 -2.53 -8.97 12.08
C GLN A 46 -2.93 -7.63 12.70
N CYS A 47 -2.22 -6.55 12.39
CA CYS A 47 -2.57 -5.21 12.84
C CYS A 47 -3.92 -4.75 12.30
N LEU A 48 -4.18 -4.96 11.00
CA LEU A 48 -5.46 -4.65 10.37
C LEU A 48 -6.63 -5.45 10.98
N ALA A 49 -6.37 -6.69 11.41
CA ALA A 49 -7.37 -7.53 12.07
C ALA A 49 -7.84 -6.97 13.42
N THR A 50 -7.02 -6.18 14.12
CA THR A 50 -7.39 -5.61 15.43
C THR A 50 -8.41 -4.47 15.35
N ARG A 51 -8.62 -3.90 14.16
CA ARG A 51 -9.51 -2.73 13.95
C ARG A 51 -10.94 -2.94 14.46
N SER A 52 -11.46 -4.16 14.37
CA SER A 52 -12.83 -4.49 14.78
C SER A 52 -12.94 -5.98 15.07
N PRO A 53 -13.79 -6.41 16.03
CA PRO A 53 -14.06 -7.83 16.28
C PRO A 53 -14.54 -8.59 15.04
N ALA A 54 -15.15 -7.90 14.08
CA ALA A 54 -15.65 -8.49 12.85
C ALA A 54 -14.64 -8.46 11.69
N SER A 55 -13.46 -7.84 11.84
CA SER A 55 -12.46 -7.70 10.76
C SER A 55 -12.00 -9.05 10.21
N VAL A 56 -11.91 -10.08 11.05
CA VAL A 56 -11.52 -11.44 10.64
C VAL A 56 -12.70 -12.23 10.06
N ARG A 57 -13.94 -11.85 10.41
CA ARG A 57 -15.15 -12.65 10.18
C ARG A 57 -16.06 -12.11 9.07
N THR A 58 -15.96 -10.82 8.73
CA THR A 58 -16.85 -10.15 7.77
C THR A 58 -16.05 -9.51 6.64
N GLY A 59 -16.53 -9.73 5.41
CA GLY A 59 -15.76 -9.48 4.19
C GLY A 59 -15.85 -8.07 3.61
N ARG A 60 -16.12 -6.99 4.39
CA ARG A 60 -16.04 -5.64 3.80
C ARG A 60 -14.58 -5.40 3.39
N PRO A 61 -14.28 -5.19 2.10
CA PRO A 61 -12.91 -5.00 1.66
C PRO A 61 -12.30 -3.80 2.38
N THR A 62 -11.17 -4.03 3.04
CA THR A 62 -10.31 -2.98 3.60
C THR A 62 -9.08 -2.85 2.69
N ILE A 63 -8.27 -1.82 2.92
CA ILE A 63 -6.95 -1.71 2.28
C ILE A 63 -6.19 -3.02 2.54
N ALA A 64 -5.67 -3.62 1.47
CA ALA A 64 -4.88 -4.84 1.56
C ALA A 64 -3.57 -4.58 2.33
N PRO A 65 -3.05 -5.55 3.10
CA PRO A 65 -1.84 -5.36 3.93
C PRO A 65 -0.63 -4.85 3.14
N ASP A 66 -0.44 -5.37 1.92
CA ASP A 66 0.64 -4.99 1.01
C ASP A 66 0.55 -3.51 0.59
N ARG A 67 -0.66 -3.05 0.25
CA ARG A 67 -0.93 -1.66 -0.12
C ARG A 67 -0.68 -0.71 1.04
N LEU A 68 -1.13 -1.08 2.23
CA LEU A 68 -0.94 -0.28 3.43
C LEU A 68 0.55 -0.15 3.77
N LEU A 69 1.30 -1.26 3.72
CA LEU A 69 2.73 -1.28 3.98
C LEU A 69 3.48 -0.35 3.01
N ARG A 70 3.19 -0.46 1.71
CA ARG A 70 3.81 0.38 0.67
C ARG A 70 3.47 1.85 0.82
N CYS A 71 2.21 2.18 1.12
CA CYS A 71 1.83 3.56 1.45
C CYS A 71 2.61 4.09 2.67
N CYS A 72 2.82 3.23 3.68
CA CYS A 72 3.57 3.60 4.88
C CYS A 72 5.01 3.93 4.53
N VAL A 73 5.68 3.03 3.83
CA VAL A 73 7.05 3.22 3.37
C VAL A 73 7.18 4.46 2.49
N MET A 74 6.29 4.66 1.51
CA MET A 74 6.29 5.84 0.64
C MET A 74 6.18 7.14 1.44
N LYS A 75 5.22 7.20 2.38
CA LYS A 75 5.03 8.36 3.24
C LYS A 75 6.30 8.68 4.05
N HIS A 76 6.96 7.65 4.58
CA HIS A 76 8.19 7.83 5.38
C HIS A 76 9.40 8.21 4.52
N LEU A 77 9.62 7.54 3.38
CA LEU A 77 10.72 7.83 2.46
C LEU A 77 10.68 9.26 1.93
N LYS A 78 9.49 9.81 1.70
CA LYS A 78 9.30 11.16 1.14
C LYS A 78 9.00 12.23 2.21
N GLY A 79 8.88 11.85 3.48
CA GLY A 79 8.54 12.79 4.56
C GLY A 79 7.15 13.42 4.43
N TRP A 80 6.21 12.76 3.77
CA TRP A 80 4.90 13.33 3.42
C TRP A 80 3.91 13.34 4.59
N SER A 81 3.01 14.32 4.56
CA SER A 81 1.77 14.28 5.33
C SER A 81 0.77 13.27 4.72
N PHE A 82 -0.30 12.91 5.45
CA PHE A 82 -1.34 12.06 4.87
C PHE A 82 -2.08 12.72 3.69
N ARG A 83 -2.18 14.05 3.68
CA ARG A 83 -2.80 14.80 2.58
C ARG A 83 -1.90 14.80 1.35
N ASP A 84 -0.59 14.93 1.55
CA ASP A 84 0.36 14.81 0.45
C ASP A 84 0.34 13.39 -0.12
N LEU A 85 0.35 12.35 0.72
CA LEU A 85 0.23 10.96 0.26
C LEU A 85 -1.03 10.75 -0.60
N GLU A 86 -2.20 11.23 -0.15
CA GLU A 86 -3.44 11.17 -0.94
C GLU A 86 -3.28 11.91 -2.28
N ARG A 87 -2.71 13.12 -2.28
CA ARG A 87 -2.53 13.93 -3.48
C ARG A 87 -1.60 13.24 -4.48
N GLU A 88 -0.43 12.80 -4.04
CA GLU A 88 0.60 12.18 -4.89
C GLU A 88 0.12 10.85 -5.47
N LEU A 89 -0.62 10.04 -4.71
CA LEU A 89 -1.22 8.80 -5.23
C LEU A 89 -2.35 9.04 -6.23
N ARG A 90 -2.94 10.24 -6.29
CA ARG A 90 -3.93 10.58 -7.32
C ARG A 90 -3.29 11.10 -8.62
N SER A 91 -2.12 11.71 -8.54
CA SER A 91 -1.45 12.36 -9.67
C SER A 91 -0.33 11.54 -10.30
N ASN A 92 0.30 10.60 -9.57
CA ASN A 92 1.52 9.93 -10.02
C ASN A 92 1.33 8.42 -10.24
N LEU A 93 1.45 7.99 -11.50
CA LEU A 93 1.29 6.59 -11.91
C LEU A 93 2.38 5.66 -11.34
N VAL A 94 3.61 6.14 -11.17
CA VAL A 94 4.71 5.34 -10.58
C VAL A 94 4.38 5.01 -9.13
N TYR A 95 3.88 5.99 -8.36
CA TYR A 95 3.53 5.79 -6.96
C TYR A 95 2.29 4.91 -6.80
N ARG A 96 1.32 4.99 -7.74
CA ARG A 96 0.17 4.08 -7.78
C ARG A 96 0.60 2.64 -8.03
N ARG A 97 1.50 2.41 -9.01
CA ARG A 97 2.07 1.09 -9.29
C ARG A 97 2.84 0.54 -8.08
N PHE A 98 3.70 1.36 -7.47
CA PHE A 98 4.45 0.96 -6.28
C PHE A 98 3.51 0.59 -5.13
N THR A 99 2.47 1.37 -4.87
CA THR A 99 1.49 1.10 -3.80
C THR A 99 0.36 0.14 -4.17
N ARG A 100 0.39 -0.45 -5.37
CA ARG A 100 -0.63 -1.35 -5.94
C ARG A 100 -2.06 -0.77 -5.96
N PHE A 101 -2.19 0.57 -5.99
CA PHE A 101 -3.46 1.28 -6.21
C PHE A 101 -3.63 1.61 -7.70
N ASP A 102 -3.59 0.60 -8.55
CA ASP A 102 -3.61 0.73 -10.01
C ASP A 102 -4.89 1.40 -10.54
N ALA A 103 -5.87 0.61 -10.99
CA ALA A 103 -7.16 1.11 -11.47
C ALA A 103 -8.15 1.39 -10.33
N GLU A 104 -7.73 1.23 -9.08
CA GLU A 104 -8.58 1.35 -7.90
C GLU A 104 -8.56 2.75 -7.29
N ALA A 105 -9.65 3.18 -6.67
CA ALA A 105 -9.74 4.49 -6.05
C ALA A 105 -8.70 4.64 -4.92
N THR A 106 -7.97 5.76 -4.92
CA THR A 106 -7.06 6.10 -3.81
C THR A 106 -7.87 6.44 -2.56
N PRO A 107 -7.57 5.81 -1.41
CA PRO A 107 -8.16 6.19 -0.14
C PRO A 107 -7.94 7.65 0.21
N ASP A 108 -8.85 8.23 0.98
CA ASP A 108 -8.70 9.59 1.50
C ASP A 108 -7.63 9.65 2.62
N PHE A 109 -7.10 10.85 2.90
CA PHE A 109 -6.11 11.07 3.96
C PHE A 109 -6.57 10.58 5.34
N SER A 110 -7.86 10.66 5.66
CA SER A 110 -8.41 10.23 6.95
C SER A 110 -8.47 8.71 7.07
N THR A 111 -8.64 8.02 5.95
CA THR A 111 -8.56 6.56 5.85
C THR A 111 -7.13 6.12 6.07
N PHE A 112 -6.14 6.75 5.43
CA PHE A 112 -4.73 6.50 5.72
C PHE A 112 -4.38 6.77 7.19
N SER A 113 -4.80 7.92 7.73
CA SER A 113 -4.53 8.27 9.12
C SER A 113 -5.08 7.21 10.10
N ARG A 114 -6.32 6.75 9.89
CA ARG A 114 -6.95 5.71 10.73
C ARG A 114 -6.28 4.35 10.58
N THR A 115 -5.92 3.93 9.37
CA THR A 115 -5.31 2.60 9.17
C THR A 115 -3.87 2.56 9.62
N PHE A 116 -3.12 3.67 9.44
CA PHE A 116 -1.74 3.77 9.94
C PHE A 116 -1.69 3.78 11.46
N ALA A 117 -2.67 4.36 12.13
CA ALA A 117 -2.74 4.34 13.59
C ALA A 117 -2.86 2.93 14.18
N LEU A 118 -3.21 1.91 13.38
CA LEU A 118 -3.21 0.50 13.79
C LEU A 118 -1.78 -0.08 13.84
N LEU A 119 -0.84 0.53 13.13
CA LEU A 119 0.58 0.16 13.18
C LEU A 119 1.20 0.88 14.39
N SER A 120 1.24 0.19 15.53
CA SER A 120 1.85 0.76 16.73
C SER A 120 3.35 1.06 16.51
N PRO A 121 3.96 1.91 17.35
CA PRO A 121 5.41 2.16 17.27
C PRO A 121 6.24 0.88 17.32
N GLN A 122 5.83 -0.09 18.16
CA GLN A 122 6.50 -1.38 18.30
C GLN A 122 6.41 -2.22 17.01
N ILE A 123 5.26 -2.24 16.36
CA ILE A 123 5.08 -2.94 15.06
C ILE A 123 5.91 -2.25 13.98
N THR A 124 5.93 -0.92 13.98
CA THR A 124 6.71 -0.13 13.01
C THR A 124 8.20 -0.43 13.15
N GLU A 125 8.70 -0.55 14.39
CA GLU A 125 10.08 -0.97 14.66
C GLU A 125 10.36 -2.39 14.15
N GLN A 126 9.47 -3.35 14.39
CA GLN A 126 9.63 -4.73 13.90
C GLN A 126 9.67 -4.78 12.36
N ILE A 127 8.78 -4.04 11.70
CA ILE A 127 8.78 -3.91 10.24
C ILE A 127 10.12 -3.34 9.77
N HIS A 128 10.62 -2.28 10.40
CA HIS A 128 11.90 -1.66 10.05
C HIS A 128 13.07 -2.64 10.23
N GLN A 129 13.14 -3.32 11.38
CA GLN A 129 14.19 -4.31 11.66
C GLN A 129 14.19 -5.44 10.62
N ARG A 130 13.01 -5.95 10.25
CA ARG A 130 12.88 -7.01 9.23
C ARG A 130 13.33 -6.52 7.85
N VAL A 131 12.91 -5.33 7.42
CA VAL A 131 13.34 -4.75 6.13
C VAL A 131 14.86 -4.55 6.08
N VAL A 132 15.47 -4.02 7.14
CA VAL A 132 16.93 -3.84 7.21
C VAL A 132 17.65 -5.18 7.22
N GLY A 133 17.11 -6.19 7.91
CA GLY A 133 17.65 -7.55 7.90
C GLY A 133 17.67 -8.14 6.48
N LEU A 134 16.53 -8.08 5.78
CA LEU A 134 16.41 -8.54 4.39
C LEU A 134 17.38 -7.81 3.44
N ALA A 135 17.50 -6.49 3.60
CA ALA A 135 18.42 -5.69 2.79
C ALA A 135 19.88 -6.09 2.98
N ARG A 136 20.28 -6.51 4.18
CA ARG A 136 21.63 -7.01 4.48
C ARG A 136 21.89 -8.41 3.94
N GLU A 137 20.86 -9.24 3.80
CA GLU A 137 20.98 -10.59 3.24
C GLU A 137 21.09 -10.57 1.71
N GLN A 138 20.52 -9.54 1.06
CA GLN A 138 20.48 -9.39 -0.40
C GLN A 138 21.64 -8.55 -0.98
N GLY A 139 22.33 -7.76 -0.15
CA GLY A 139 23.47 -6.92 -0.54
C GLY A 139 24.81 -7.56 -0.22
#